data_AF-A0A433DMQ1-F1
#
_entry.id   AF-A0A433DMQ1-F1
#
_cell.length_a   1.000
_cell.length_b   1.000
_cell.length_c   1.000
_cell.angle_alpha   90.00
_cell.angle_beta   90.00
_cell.angle_gamma   90.00
#
_symmetry.space_group_name_H-M   'P 1'
#
loop_
_entity.id
_entity.type
_entity.pdbx_description
1 polymer ?
#
loop_
_entity_poly.entity_id
_entity_poly.type
_entity_poly.pdbx_seq_one_letter_code
_entity_poly.pdbx_strand_id
1 'polypeptide(L)'
;MSAEDRARISVERIGENHPMFGKKHTEEAKAKISGALTGRTLSAETRGLISTSLSRPIYVFDSNTQQLLASYSGIMAAIIKRLKNI
;
A
#
# COMPACT_ATOMS: atom_id res chain seq x y z
N MET A 1 -11.25 -17.74 -21.75
CA MET A 1 -12.06 -17.08 -20.72
C MET A 1 -12.03 -15.59 -21.00
N SER A 2 -13.19 -14.97 -21.23
CA SER A 2 -13.25 -13.55 -21.59
C SER A 2 -12.95 -12.67 -20.36
N ALA A 3 -12.70 -11.37 -20.57
CA ALA A 3 -12.62 -10.41 -19.45
C ALA A 3 -13.96 -10.33 -18.70
N GLU A 4 -15.07 -10.46 -19.42
CA GLU A 4 -16.43 -10.43 -18.90
C GLU A 4 -16.72 -11.64 -18.01
N ASP A 5 -16.30 -12.84 -18.41
CA ASP A 5 -16.43 -14.06 -17.60
C ASP A 5 -15.72 -13.92 -16.24
N ARG A 6 -14.52 -13.31 -16.25
CA ARG A 6 -13.74 -13.06 -15.03
C ARG A 6 -14.43 -12.03 -14.13
N ALA A 7 -15.01 -10.99 -14.72
CA ALA A 7 -15.74 -9.97 -13.97
C ALA A 7 -16.98 -10.57 -13.29
N ARG A 8 -17.77 -11.38 -14.01
CA ARG A 8 -18.94 -12.06 -13.46
C ARG A 8 -18.59 -12.98 -12.29
N ILE A 9 -17.59 -13.86 -12.45
CA ILE A 9 -17.14 -14.76 -11.38
C ILE A 9 -16.62 -13.97 -10.17
N SER A 10 -15.95 -12.85 -10.41
CA SER A 10 -15.46 -11.99 -9.33
C SER A 10 -16.62 -11.45 -8.49
N VAL A 11 -17.63 -10.88 -9.12
CA VAL A 11 -18.81 -10.30 -8.45
C VAL A 11 -19.61 -11.38 -7.69
N GLU A 12 -19.71 -12.59 -8.21
CA GLU A 12 -20.42 -13.68 -7.52
C GLU A 12 -19.69 -14.18 -6.26
N ARG A 13 -18.37 -13.95 -6.15
CA ARG A 13 -17.54 -14.50 -5.07
C ARG A 13 -17.04 -13.46 -4.08
N ILE A 14 -17.67 -12.29 -3.97
CA ILE A 14 -17.35 -11.28 -2.95
C ILE A 14 -18.19 -11.43 -1.69
N GLY A 15 -17.72 -10.87 -0.57
CA GLY A 15 -18.49 -10.80 0.68
C GLY A 15 -18.91 -12.19 1.19
N GLU A 16 -20.16 -12.29 1.65
CA GLU A 16 -20.75 -13.51 2.22
C GLU A 16 -20.82 -14.68 1.23
N ASN A 17 -20.86 -14.38 -0.07
CA ASN A 17 -20.90 -15.40 -1.12
C ASN A 17 -19.53 -16.08 -1.33
N HIS A 18 -18.45 -15.52 -0.79
CA HIS A 18 -17.15 -16.17 -0.90
C HIS A 18 -17.13 -17.47 -0.07
N PRO A 19 -16.69 -18.63 -0.61
CA PRO A 19 -16.72 -19.92 0.11
C PRO A 19 -15.92 -19.98 1.42
N MET A 20 -15.02 -19.02 1.61
CA MET A 20 -14.22 -18.85 2.82
C MET A 20 -14.65 -17.67 3.68
N PHE A 21 -15.77 -17.01 3.38
CA PHE A 21 -16.29 -15.94 4.21
C PHE A 21 -16.56 -16.43 5.64
N GLY A 22 -16.22 -15.61 6.63
CA GLY A 22 -16.34 -15.94 8.06
C GLY A 22 -15.33 -16.98 8.58
N LYS A 23 -14.61 -17.71 7.72
CA LYS A 23 -13.61 -18.70 8.16
C LYS A 23 -12.30 -18.00 8.53
N LYS A 24 -11.84 -18.22 9.76
CA LYS A 24 -10.56 -17.69 10.27
C LYS A 24 -9.45 -18.72 10.13
N HIS A 25 -8.21 -18.26 9.90
CA HIS A 25 -7.04 -19.11 10.01
C HIS A 25 -6.81 -19.54 11.47
N THR A 26 -6.33 -20.77 11.65
CA THR A 26 -5.87 -21.27 12.96
C THR A 26 -4.61 -20.52 13.40
N GLU A 27 -4.36 -20.48 14.71
CA GLU A 27 -3.15 -19.83 15.25
C GLU A 27 -1.86 -20.49 14.73
N GLU A 28 -1.84 -21.81 14.57
CA GLU A 28 -0.72 -22.52 13.95
C GLU A 28 -0.46 -22.08 12.50
N ALA A 29 -1.53 -21.90 11.70
CA ALA A 29 -1.38 -21.43 10.33
C ALA A 29 -0.87 -19.99 10.28
N LYS A 30 -1.38 -19.10 11.15
CA LYS A 30 -0.88 -17.73 11.27
C LYS A 30 0.60 -17.70 11.67
N ALA A 31 1.00 -18.54 12.63
CA ALA A 31 2.39 -18.65 13.07
C ALA A 31 3.32 -19.09 11.94
N LYS A 32 2.92 -20.11 11.14
CA LYS A 32 3.67 -20.57 9.97
C LYS A 32 3.84 -19.47 8.93
N ILE A 33 2.76 -18.74 8.61
CA ILE A 33 2.79 -17.63 7.66
C ILE A 33 3.72 -16.51 8.17
N SER A 34 3.58 -16.13 9.45
CA SER A 34 4.40 -15.08 10.07
C SER A 34 5.88 -15.46 10.06
N GLY A 35 6.22 -16.70 10.42
CA GLY A 35 7.59 -17.19 10.40
C GLY A 35 8.22 -17.14 9.02
N ALA A 36 7.47 -17.54 7.98
CA ALA A 36 7.94 -17.49 6.58
C ALA A 36 8.15 -16.06 6.05
N LEU A 37 7.44 -15.07 6.61
CA LEU A 37 7.54 -13.67 6.19
C LEU A 37 8.56 -12.88 7.02
N THR A 38 8.90 -13.36 8.21
CA THR A 38 9.86 -12.70 9.10
C THR A 38 11.24 -12.65 8.44
N GLY A 39 11.89 -11.48 8.45
CA GLY A 39 13.19 -11.28 7.81
C GLY A 39 13.16 -11.08 6.29
N ARG A 40 11.99 -11.22 5.64
CA ARG A 40 11.87 -10.93 4.20
C ARG A 40 12.08 -9.44 3.95
N THR A 41 13.06 -9.12 3.10
CA THR A 41 13.31 -7.75 2.64
C THR A 41 12.58 -7.49 1.32
N LEU A 42 11.89 -6.36 1.23
CA LEU A 42 11.29 -5.88 -0.02
C LEU A 42 12.33 -5.10 -0.84
N SER A 43 12.19 -5.12 -2.16
CA SER A 43 13.01 -4.27 -3.05
C SER A 43 12.80 -2.79 -2.73
N ALA A 44 13.81 -1.97 -3.01
CA ALA A 44 13.73 -0.52 -2.78
C ALA A 44 12.56 0.10 -3.55
N GLU A 45 12.33 -0.33 -4.79
CA GLU A 45 11.22 0.10 -5.64
C GLU A 45 9.86 -0.27 -5.02
N THR A 46 9.67 -1.54 -4.63
CA THR A 46 8.41 -2.01 -4.01
C THR A 46 8.14 -1.28 -2.70
N ARG A 47 9.18 -1.05 -1.88
CA ARG A 47 9.08 -0.27 -0.65
C ARG A 47 8.68 1.18 -0.95
N GLY A 48 9.19 1.78 -2.02
CA GLY A 48 8.80 3.10 -2.51
C GLY A 48 7.34 3.18 -2.97
N LEU A 49 6.85 2.18 -3.70
CA LEU A 49 5.45 2.11 -4.15
C LEU A 49 4.45 1.94 -2.98
N ILE A 50 4.79 1.09 -2.01
CA ILE A 50 3.98 0.92 -0.79
C ILE A 50 3.96 2.22 0.00
N SER A 51 5.14 2.82 0.17
CA SER A 51 5.35 4.11 0.82
C SER A 51 4.50 5.22 0.17
N THR A 52 4.47 5.28 -1.16
CA THR A 52 3.70 6.28 -1.91
C THR A 52 2.20 6.06 -1.79
N SER A 53 1.74 4.81 -1.84
CA SER A 53 0.32 4.45 -1.77
C SER A 53 -0.27 4.61 -0.36
N LEU A 54 0.54 4.36 0.69
CA LEU A 54 0.10 4.46 2.08
C LEU A 54 0.29 5.86 2.68
N SER A 55 1.19 6.67 2.14
CA SER A 55 1.40 8.02 2.67
C SER A 55 0.32 8.98 2.17
N ARG A 56 -0.20 9.79 3.09
CA ARG A 56 -0.95 10.99 2.70
C ARG A 56 -0.03 11.90 1.87
N PRO A 57 -0.53 12.49 0.77
CA PRO A 57 0.24 13.48 0.04
C PRO A 57 0.50 14.68 0.94
N ILE A 58 1.75 15.09 1.03
CA ILE A 58 2.18 16.33 1.67
C ILE A 58 2.30 17.38 0.57
N TYR A 59 1.57 18.46 0.73
CA TYR A 59 1.57 19.60 -0.16
C TYR A 59 2.51 20.67 0.39
N VAL A 60 3.39 21.18 -0.46
CA VAL A 60 4.28 22.30 -0.15
C VAL A 60 3.77 23.53 -0.89
N PHE A 61 3.46 24.57 -0.13
CA PHE A 61 2.94 25.84 -0.66
C PHE A 61 3.99 26.94 -0.51
N ASP A 62 3.93 27.92 -1.41
CA ASP A 62 4.66 29.17 -1.29
C ASP A 62 4.09 29.98 -0.13
N SER A 63 4.94 30.44 0.79
CA SER A 63 4.49 31.12 2.01
C SER A 63 3.82 32.47 1.76
N ASN A 64 4.11 33.09 0.63
CA ASN A 64 3.68 34.47 0.33
C ASN A 64 2.42 34.47 -0.53
N THR A 65 2.38 33.62 -1.54
CA THR A 65 1.32 33.54 -2.55
C THR A 65 0.31 32.43 -2.26
N GLN A 66 0.59 31.56 -1.28
CA GLN A 66 -0.15 30.34 -0.96
C GLN A 66 -0.32 29.39 -2.16
N GLN A 67 0.47 29.55 -3.21
CA GLN A 67 0.41 28.72 -4.40
C GLN A 67 1.09 27.37 -4.14
N LEU A 68 0.54 26.30 -4.71
CA LEU A 68 1.11 24.96 -4.60
C LEU A 68 2.41 24.88 -5.39
N LEU A 69 3.53 24.60 -4.72
CA LEU A 69 4.85 24.45 -5.33
C LEU A 69 5.14 23.00 -5.70
N ALA A 70 4.80 22.04 -4.83
CA ALA A 70 5.02 20.63 -5.07
C ALA A 70 4.14 19.74 -4.17
N SER A 71 3.86 18.51 -4.62
CA SER A 71 3.22 17.47 -3.81
C SER A 71 4.10 16.23 -3.74
N TYR A 72 4.26 15.66 -2.55
CA TYR A 72 5.06 14.47 -2.32
C TYR A 72 4.25 13.43 -1.58
N SER A 73 4.45 12.15 -1.87
CA SER A 73 4.08 11.12 -0.91
C SER A 73 4.90 11.30 0.36
N GLY A 74 4.27 11.26 1.54
CA GLY A 74 4.88 11.63 2.83
C GLY A 74 6.30 11.11 3.14
N ILE A 75 6.67 9.92 2.69
CA ILE A 75 8.04 9.38 2.89
C ILE A 75 9.08 10.06 1.96
N MET A 76 8.70 10.47 0.75
CA MET A 76 9.59 11.23 -0.15
C MET A 76 9.90 12.62 0.40
N ALA A 77 8.94 13.25 1.08
CA ALA A 77 9.17 14.54 1.76
C ALA A 77 10.19 14.41 2.91
N ALA A 78 10.16 13.31 3.67
CA ALA A 78 11.13 13.03 4.73
C ALA A 78 12.56 12.85 4.18
N ILE A 79 12.71 12.22 3.02
CA ILE A 79 13.99 12.06 2.32
C ILE A 79 14.49 13.42 1.81
N ILE A 80 13.64 14.21 1.16
CA ILE A 80 14.03 15.53 0.62
C ILE A 80 14.40 16.51 1.75
N LYS A 81 13.68 16.53 2.88
CA LYS A 81 14.04 17.36 4.05
C LYS A 81 15.41 16.98 4.60
N ARG A 82 15.78 15.70 4.53
CA ARG A 82 17.11 15.22 4.94
C ARG A 82 18.20 15.58 3.93
N LEU A 83 17.89 15.60 2.64
CA LEU A 83 18.82 15.97 1.56
C LEU A 83 19.04 17.48 1.42
N LYS A 84 18.04 18.31 1.77
CA LYS A 84 18.12 19.78 1.72
C LYS A 84 18.65 20.43 3.01
N ASN A 85 18.91 19.64 4.06
CA ASN A 85 19.53 20.07 5.32
C ASN A 85 21.03 19.68 5.39
N ILE A 86 21.66 19.52 4.22
CA ILE A 86 23.13 19.48 4.03
C ILE A 86 23.50 20.73 3.25
#